data_AF-A0A961QKC9-F1
#
_entry.id   AF-A0A961QKC9-F1
#
_cell.length_a   1.000
_cell.length_b   1.000
_cell.length_c   1.000
_cell.angle_alpha   90.00
_cell.angle_beta   90.00
_cell.angle_gamma   90.00
#
_symmetry.space_group_name_H-M   'P 1'
#
loop_
_entity.id
_entity.type
_entity.pdbx_description
1 polymer ?
#
loop_
_entity_poly.entity_id
_entity_poly.type
_entity_poly.pdbx_seq_one_letter_code
_entity_poly.pdbx_strand_id
1 'polypeptide(L)' 'MAEIKDPENTILMELKSGTVVIELLPDVAPGHAARMKDLARSGAYDGVVFHRVIDG' A
#
# COMPACT_ATOMS: atom_id res chain seq x y z
N MET A 1 13.13 -4.20 -10.53
CA MET A 1 12.60 -4.17 -9.14
C MET A 1 12.29 -2.71 -8.87
N ALA A 2 11.12 -2.38 -8.32
CA ALA A 2 10.80 -0.98 -8.01
C ALA A 2 11.84 -0.44 -7.02
N GLU A 3 12.31 0.78 -7.26
CA GLU A 3 13.30 1.41 -6.39
C GLU A 3 12.60 1.84 -5.10
N ILE A 4 12.85 1.13 -4.00
CA ILE A 4 12.32 1.46 -2.68
C ILE A 4 13.22 2.54 -2.08
N LYS A 5 12.79 3.79 -2.17
CA LYS A 5 13.53 4.94 -1.63
C LYS A 5 13.46 5.02 -0.11
N ASP A 6 12.30 4.69 0.46
CA ASP A 6 12.06 4.66 1.90
C ASP A 6 11.27 3.40 2.29
N PRO A 7 11.91 2.39 2.90
CA PRO A 7 11.25 1.17 3.35
C PRO A 7 10.11 1.42 4.36
N GLU A 8 10.20 2.45 5.20
CA GLU A 8 9.19 2.75 6.21
C GLU A 8 7.94 3.44 5.63
N ASN A 9 8.07 4.03 4.45
CA ASN A 9 6.99 4.69 3.72
C ASN A 9 6.60 3.93 2.45
N THR A 10 7.00 2.66 2.31
CA THR A 10 6.64 1.84 1.15
C THR A 10 5.76 0.66 1.56
N ILE A 11 4.63 0.49 0.87
CA ILE A 11 3.76 -0.68 1.01
C ILE A 11 3.98 -1.58 -0.20
N LEU A 12 4.30 -2.85 0.08
CA LEU A 12 4.32 -3.92 -0.90
C LEU A 12 2.98 -4.65 -0.85
N MET A 13 2.19 -4.54 -1.91
CA MET A 13 0.91 -5.23 -2.03
C MET A 13 1.06 -6.40 -3.00
N GLU A 14 1.02 -7.61 -2.48
CA GLU A 14 1.14 -8.84 -3.26
C GLU A 14 -0.21 -9.23 -3.85
N LEU A 15 -0.31 -9.24 -5.18
CA LEU A 15 -1.46 -9.74 -5.91
C LEU A 15 -1.08 -11.01 -6.67
N LYS A 16 -2.08 -11.82 -7.03
CA LYS A 16 -1.87 -13.02 -7.86
C LYS A 16 -1.21 -12.72 -9.21
N SER A 17 -1.43 -11.52 -9.74
CA SER A 17 -0.89 -11.03 -11.01
C SER A 17 0.45 -10.30 -10.87
N GLY A 18 0.98 -10.16 -9.66
CA GLY A 18 2.26 -9.49 -9.39
C GLY A 18 2.23 -8.57 -8.17
N THR A 19 3.40 -8.07 -7.80
CA THR A 19 3.56 -7.15 -6.67
C THR A 19 3.39 -5.71 -7.12
N VAL A 20 2.51 -4.97 -6.43
CA VAL A 20 2.35 -3.53 -6.58
C VAL A 20 3.14 -2.85 -5.46
N VAL A 21 3.96 -1.86 -5.83
CA VAL A 21 4.76 -1.07 -4.89
C VAL A 21 4.15 0.31 -4.78
N ILE A 22 3.77 0.69 -3.55
CA ILE A 22 3.09 1.95 -3.26
C ILE A 22 4.00 2.79 -2.35
N GLU A 23 4.39 3.96 -2.83
CA GLU A 23 5.12 4.97 -2.05
C GLU A 23 4.11 5.89 -1.33
N LEU A 24 4.22 5.97 -0.01
CA LEU A 24 3.41 6.86 0.83
C LEU A 24 4.06 8.24 0.88
N LEU A 25 3.23 9.29 0.88
CA LEU A 25 3.67 10.69 0.97
C LEU A 25 3.30 11.29 2.34
N PRO A 26 4.05 10.99 3.42
CA PRO A 26 3.73 11.49 4.75
C PRO A 26 3.80 13.02 4.85
N ASP A 27 4.61 13.68 4.01
CA ASP A 27 4.74 15.14 3.98
C ASP A 27 3.44 15.83 3.51
N VAL A 28 2.67 15.17 2.65
CA VAL A 28 1.41 15.69 2.12
C VAL A 28 0.23 15.28 3.00
N ALA A 29 0.22 14.02 3.46
CA ALA A 29 -0.90 13.44 4.20
C ALA A 29 -0.42 12.56 5.36
N PRO A 30 0.11 13.14 6.45
CA PRO A 30 0.77 12.40 7.53
C PRO A 30 -0.17 11.43 8.24
N GLY A 31 -1.42 11.86 8.51
CA GLY A 31 -2.43 11.01 9.17
C GLY A 31 -2.85 9.80 8.33
N HIS A 32 -2.95 9.97 7.00
CA HIS A 32 -3.27 8.86 6.10
C HIS A 32 -2.11 7.88 5.98
N ALA A 33 -0.88 8.39 5.83
CA ALA A 33 0.31 7.55 5.79
C ALA A 33 0.43 6.71 7.06
N ALA A 34 0.28 7.32 8.24
CA ALA A 34 0.31 6.60 9.52
C ALA A 34 -0.77 5.50 9.58
N ARG A 35 -2.03 5.84 9.26
CA ARG A 35 -3.12 4.86 9.29
C ARG A 35 -2.92 3.71 8.30
N MET A 36 -2.42 4.00 7.10
CA MET A 36 -2.14 2.99 6.08
C MET A 36 -1.08 2.00 6.55
N LYS A 37 0.00 2.50 7.18
CA LYS A 37 1.05 1.65 7.78
C LYS A 37 0.49 0.75 8.88
N ASP A 38 -0.31 1.30 9.79
CA ASP A 38 -0.88 0.53 10.90
C ASP A 38 -1.77 -0.61 10.39
N LEU A 39 -2.66 -0.30 9.44
CA LEU A 39 -3.57 -1.29 8.85
C LEU A 39 -2.79 -2.37 8.08
N ALA A 40 -1.81 -1.98 7.26
CA ALA A 40 -0.95 -2.92 6.54
C ALA A 40 -0.17 -3.83 7.49
N ARG A 41 0.46 -3.27 8.54
CA ARG A 41 1.22 -4.06 9.54
C ARG A 41 0.35 -5.00 10.36
N SER A 42 -0.91 -4.62 10.59
CA SER A 42 -1.89 -5.47 11.29
C SER A 42 -2.46 -6.59 10.41
N GLY A 43 -2.11 -6.65 9.12
CA GLY A 43 -2.67 -7.62 8.17
C GLY A 43 -4.13 -7.35 7.80
N ALA A 44 -4.66 -6.16 8.09
CA ALA A 44 -6.08 -5.84 7.87
C ALA A 44 -6.48 -5.84 6.37
N TYR A 45 -5.50 -5.76 5.47
CA TYR A 45 -5.71 -5.83 4.02
C TYR A 45 -5.50 -7.24 3.44
N ASP A 46 -5.01 -8.18 4.23
CA ASP A 46 -4.71 -9.53 3.76
C ASP A 46 -6.00 -10.27 3.40
N GLY A 47 -6.06 -10.80 2.17
CA GLY A 47 -7.24 -11.49 1.67
C GLY A 47 -8.42 -10.57 1.28
N VAL A 48 -8.29 -9.25 1.41
CA VAL A 48 -9.31 -8.30 0.97
C VAL A 48 -9.31 -8.21 -0.56
N VAL A 49 -10.50 -8.23 -1.16
CA VAL A 49 -10.68 -8.18 -2.61
C VAL A 49 -10.95 -6.75 -3.10
N PHE A 50 -10.54 -6.47 -4.34
CA PHE A 50 -11.02 -5.30 -5.08
C PHE A 50 -12.48 -5.52 -5.48
N HIS A 51 -13.40 -5.17 -4.59
CA HIS A 51 -14.85 -5.33 -4.79
C HIS A 51 -15.44 -4.39 -5.84
N ARG A 52 -14.70 -3.34 -6.24
CA ARG A 52 -15.12 -2.35 -7.24
C ARG A 52 -13.95 -1.99 -8.15
N VAL A 53 -14.11 -2.24 -9.44
CA VAL A 53 -13.18 -1.89 -10.52
C VAL A 53 -14.00 -1.29 -11.67
N ILE A 54 -13.58 -0.14 -12.18
CA ILE A 54 -14.19 0.52 -13.35
C ILE A 54 -13.05 0.71 -14.35
N ASP A 55 -13.29 0.35 -15.61
CA ASP A 55 -12.29 0.49 -16.66
C ASP A 55 -11.98 1.97 -16.91
N GLY A 56 -10.70 2.27 -17.06
CA GLY A 56 -10.14 3.62 -17.11
C GLY A 56 -10.01 4.18 -18.52
#